data_AF-A0A9P9BM85-F1
#
_entry.id   AF-A0A9P9BM85-F1
#
_cell.length_a   1.000
_cell.length_b   1.000
_cell.length_c   1.000
_cell.angle_alpha   90.00
_cell.angle_beta   90.00
_cell.angle_gamma   90.00
#
_symmetry.space_group_name_H-M   'P 1'
#
loop_
_entity.id
_entity.type
_entity.pdbx_description
1 polymer ?
#
loop_
_entity_poly.entity_id
_entity_poly.type
_entity_poly.pdbx_seq_one_letter_code
_entity_poly.pdbx_strand_id
1 'polypeptide(L)'
;RGWAQSCNRLDYLGIVVLVWSANAPVVHYGLSGLPDLQRFYSSINIITAVMSVGFIFGHDFGFSAFRKWRVLVYSTSGLGSLASLLHGLQIKGWAVLGNHLSLRWLACTMSLNLIAAAVYALRIPERWFPYRFDLVGASHQIFHVLVLIATFTRLAGLLAASQYPDM
;
A
#
# COMPACT_ATOMS: atom_id res chain seq x y z
N ARG A 1 -22.14 -18.67 9.96
CA ARG A 1 -20.74 -18.86 9.49
C ARG A 1 -20.37 -17.97 8.28
N GLY A 2 -21.31 -17.44 7.49
CA GLY A 2 -21.01 -16.55 6.35
C GLY A 2 -20.53 -15.13 6.71
N TRP A 3 -21.11 -14.50 7.74
CA TRP A 3 -20.81 -13.11 8.11
C TRP A 3 -19.33 -12.82 8.37
N ALA A 4 -18.65 -13.66 9.15
CA ALA A 4 -17.22 -13.50 9.44
C ALA A 4 -16.35 -13.59 8.17
N GLN A 5 -16.71 -14.47 7.22
CA GLN A 5 -16.00 -14.55 5.94
C GLN A 5 -16.25 -13.31 5.08
N SER A 6 -17.48 -12.78 5.07
CA SER A 6 -17.80 -11.54 4.37
C SER A 6 -17.04 -10.34 4.94
N CYS A 7 -16.97 -10.19 6.26
CA CYS A 7 -16.19 -9.13 6.91
C CYS A 7 -14.69 -9.25 6.56
N ASN A 8 -14.15 -10.46 6.58
CA ASN A 8 -12.76 -10.70 6.19
C ASN A 8 -12.51 -10.31 4.72
N ARG A 9 -13.41 -10.67 3.79
CA ARG A 9 -13.29 -10.26 2.38
C ARG A 9 -13.31 -8.75 2.22
N LEU A 10 -14.14 -8.03 2.97
CA LEU A 10 -14.20 -6.57 2.96
C LEU A 10 -12.90 -5.94 3.49
N ASP A 11 -12.29 -6.52 4.51
CA ASP A 11 -10.99 -6.08 5.03
C ASP A 11 -9.90 -6.17 3.95
N TYR A 12 -9.77 -7.33 3.29
CA TYR A 12 -8.83 -7.50 2.17
C TYR A 12 -9.14 -6.57 1.00
N LEU A 13 -10.42 -6.33 0.70
CA LEU A 13 -10.82 -5.40 -0.36
C LEU A 13 -10.39 -3.97 -0.02
N GLY A 14 -10.55 -3.56 1.25
CA GLY A 14 -10.07 -2.28 1.75
C GLY A 14 -8.57 -2.08 1.54
N ILE A 15 -7.76 -3.11 1.84
CA ILE A 15 -6.31 -3.07 1.60
C ILE A 15 -6.00 -2.87 0.10
N VAL A 16 -6.69 -3.60 -0.79
CA VAL A 16 -6.47 -3.47 -2.25
C VAL A 16 -6.80 -2.06 -2.73
N VAL A 17 -7.94 -1.51 -2.31
CA VAL A 17 -8.35 -0.14 -2.66
C VAL A 17 -7.36 0.89 -2.12
N LEU A 18 -6.90 0.73 -0.88
CA LEU A 18 -5.92 1.63 -0.26
C LEU A 18 -4.59 1.61 -1.00
N VAL A 19 -4.04 0.42 -1.33
CA VAL A 19 -2.77 0.30 -2.05
C VAL A 19 -2.89 0.87 -3.47
N TRP A 20 -3.95 0.52 -4.20
CA TRP A 20 -4.15 1.02 -5.56
C TRP A 20 -4.26 2.54 -5.60
N SER A 21 -5.09 3.13 -4.73
CA SER A 21 -5.31 4.57 -4.64
C SER A 21 -4.07 5.33 -4.15
N ALA A 22 -3.24 4.73 -3.27
CA ALA A 22 -1.98 5.33 -2.83
C ALA A 22 -0.91 5.35 -3.94
N ASN A 23 -0.87 4.32 -4.78
CA ASN A 23 0.09 4.19 -5.89
C ASN A 23 -0.27 5.08 -7.08
N ALA A 24 -1.57 5.29 -7.36
CA ALA A 24 -2.04 6.10 -8.49
C ALA A 24 -1.42 7.53 -8.57
N PRO A 25 -1.41 8.35 -7.51
CA PRO A 25 -0.79 9.67 -7.55
C PRO A 25 0.74 9.61 -7.67
N VAL A 26 1.39 8.57 -7.12
CA VAL A 26 2.84 8.38 -7.26
C VAL A 26 3.20 8.18 -8.74
N VAL A 27 2.45 7.35 -9.46
CA VAL A 27 2.65 7.13 -10.90
C VAL A 27 2.28 8.39 -11.68
N HIS A 28 1.14 9.01 -11.38
CA HIS A 28 0.63 10.17 -12.13
C HIS A 28 1.55 11.40 -12.02
N TYR A 29 1.86 11.82 -10.80
CA TYR A 29 2.69 13.01 -10.58
C TYR A 29 4.18 12.70 -10.73
N GLY A 30 4.61 11.49 -10.34
CA GLY A 30 6.02 11.10 -10.48
C GLY A 30 6.49 11.10 -11.93
N LEU A 31 5.62 10.66 -12.84
CA LEU A 31 5.90 10.52 -14.26
C LEU A 31 5.16 11.56 -15.13
N SER A 32 4.71 12.66 -14.55
CA SER A 32 4.06 13.74 -15.31
C SER A 32 4.92 14.19 -16.50
N GLY A 33 4.33 14.36 -17.68
CA GLY A 33 5.06 14.67 -18.92
C GLY A 33 5.71 13.48 -19.62
N LEU A 34 5.59 12.25 -19.09
CA LEU A 34 6.07 11.01 -19.73
C LEU A 34 4.89 10.04 -19.95
N PRO A 35 4.05 10.26 -20.97
CA PRO A 35 2.76 9.58 -21.11
C PRO A 35 2.90 8.05 -21.30
N ASP A 36 3.91 7.58 -22.03
CA ASP A 36 4.10 6.14 -22.26
C ASP A 36 4.47 5.41 -20.98
N LEU A 37 5.37 6.00 -20.19
CA LEU A 37 5.83 5.42 -18.93
C LEU A 37 4.71 5.43 -17.88
N GLN A 38 3.95 6.52 -17.83
CA GLN A 38 2.77 6.62 -16.96
C GLN A 38 1.72 5.56 -17.30
N ARG A 39 1.43 5.33 -18.59
CA ARG A 39 0.51 4.28 -19.04
C ARG A 39 1.02 2.89 -18.67
N PHE A 40 2.31 2.63 -18.86
CA PHE A 40 2.92 1.34 -18.52
C PHE A 40 2.77 1.01 -17.02
N TYR A 41 3.22 1.88 -16.13
CA TYR A 41 3.12 1.63 -14.68
C TYR A 41 1.68 1.66 -14.17
N SER A 42 0.81 2.52 -14.73
CA SER A 42 -0.61 2.53 -14.36
C SER A 42 -1.30 1.21 -14.73
N SER A 43 -0.95 0.63 -15.89
CA SER A 43 -1.47 -0.67 -16.34
C SER A 43 -1.08 -1.77 -15.35
N ILE A 44 0.18 -1.80 -14.90
CA ILE A 44 0.64 -2.76 -13.87
C ILE A 44 -0.18 -2.60 -12.57
N ASN A 45 -0.38 -1.37 -12.10
CA ASN A 45 -1.12 -1.10 -10.87
C ASN A 45 -2.60 -1.51 -10.99
N ILE A 46 -3.25 -1.26 -12.14
CA ILE A 46 -4.64 -1.66 -12.38
C ILE A 46 -4.76 -3.18 -12.49
N ILE A 47 -3.90 -3.84 -13.28
CA ILE A 47 -3.93 -5.29 -13.45
C ILE A 47 -3.74 -6.00 -12.10
N THR A 48 -2.76 -5.57 -11.31
CA THR A 48 -2.52 -6.17 -9.98
C THR A 48 -3.67 -5.93 -9.01
N ALA A 49 -4.33 -4.77 -9.06
CA ALA A 49 -5.53 -4.49 -8.26
C ALA A 49 -6.71 -5.39 -8.66
N VAL A 50 -7.00 -5.51 -9.97
CA VAL A 50 -8.07 -6.37 -10.49
C VAL A 50 -7.83 -7.83 -10.13
N MET A 51 -6.59 -8.33 -10.32
CA MET A 51 -6.21 -9.68 -9.92
C MET A 51 -6.40 -9.92 -8.41
N SER A 52 -6.07 -8.92 -7.59
CA SER A 52 -6.26 -9.01 -6.13
C SER A 52 -7.74 -9.12 -5.75
N VAL A 53 -8.62 -8.33 -6.37
CA VAL A 53 -10.08 -8.44 -6.18
C VAL A 53 -10.58 -9.81 -6.63
N GLY A 54 -10.12 -10.30 -7.78
CA GLY A 54 -10.44 -11.65 -8.26
C GLY A 54 -10.09 -12.74 -7.25
N PHE A 55 -8.92 -12.65 -6.60
CA PHE A 55 -8.56 -13.59 -5.54
C PHE A 55 -9.48 -13.51 -4.31
N ILE A 56 -9.92 -12.31 -3.91
CA ILE A 56 -10.77 -12.10 -2.73
C ILE A 56 -12.15 -12.75 -2.90
N PHE A 57 -12.74 -12.64 -4.09
CA PHE A 57 -14.08 -13.16 -4.38
C PHE A 57 -14.08 -14.53 -5.04
N GLY A 58 -12.93 -15.02 -5.49
CA GLY A 58 -12.77 -16.36 -6.02
C GLY A 58 -13.18 -17.43 -5.03
N HIS A 59 -13.77 -18.51 -5.55
CA HIS A 59 -14.18 -19.69 -4.76
C HIS A 59 -13.01 -20.28 -3.94
N ASP A 60 -11.77 -20.07 -4.40
CA ASP A 60 -10.56 -20.65 -3.82
C ASP A 60 -9.76 -19.72 -2.88
N PHE A 61 -10.38 -18.63 -2.40
CA PHE A 61 -9.73 -17.64 -1.51
C PHE A 61 -8.99 -18.26 -0.32
N GLY A 62 -9.49 -19.39 0.20
CA GLY A 62 -8.91 -20.13 1.32
C GLY A 62 -7.85 -21.18 0.99
N PHE A 63 -7.66 -21.56 -0.29
CA PHE A 63 -6.72 -22.63 -0.63
C PHE A 63 -5.26 -22.18 -0.48
N SER A 64 -4.44 -23.03 0.17
CA SER A 64 -3.01 -22.79 0.37
C SER A 64 -2.23 -22.68 -0.96
N ALA A 65 -2.72 -23.33 -2.02
CA ALA A 65 -2.14 -23.31 -3.35
C ALA A 65 -2.05 -21.89 -3.95
N PHE A 66 -3.03 -21.02 -3.68
CA PHE A 66 -3.06 -19.65 -4.21
C PHE A 66 -2.30 -18.63 -3.35
N ARG A 67 -1.72 -19.05 -2.22
CA ARG A 67 -0.92 -18.17 -1.35
C ARG A 67 0.26 -17.56 -2.10
N LYS A 68 0.95 -18.36 -2.92
CA LYS A 68 2.10 -17.90 -3.73
C LYS A 68 1.69 -16.81 -4.72
N TRP A 69 0.56 -17.01 -5.40
CA TRP A 69 0.01 -16.04 -6.35
C TRP A 69 -0.36 -14.72 -5.70
N ARG A 70 -1.01 -14.74 -4.53
CA ARG A 70 -1.34 -13.51 -3.78
C ARG A 70 -0.07 -12.73 -3.40
N VAL A 71 0.94 -13.42 -2.88
CA VAL A 71 2.23 -12.79 -2.54
C VAL A 71 2.86 -12.17 -3.79
N LEU A 72 2.86 -12.88 -4.91
CA LEU A 72 3.40 -12.35 -6.16
C LEU A 72 2.66 -11.09 -6.62
N VAL A 73 1.32 -11.09 -6.62
CA VAL A 73 0.53 -9.94 -7.07
C VAL A 73 0.75 -8.72 -6.16
N TYR A 74 0.74 -8.90 -4.84
CA TYR A 74 0.99 -7.80 -3.91
C TYR A 74 2.43 -7.26 -4.02
N SER A 75 3.41 -8.14 -4.15
CA SER A 75 4.81 -7.75 -4.36
C SER A 75 4.99 -6.99 -5.68
N THR A 76 4.38 -7.44 -6.78
CA THR A 76 4.44 -6.74 -8.08
C THR A 76 3.80 -5.36 -8.00
N SER A 77 2.67 -5.21 -7.29
CA SER A 77 2.04 -3.89 -7.10
C SER A 77 2.97 -2.93 -6.34
N GLY A 78 3.53 -3.38 -5.20
CA GLY A 78 4.43 -2.56 -4.39
C GLY A 78 5.75 -2.23 -5.10
N LEU A 79 6.40 -3.22 -5.71
CA LEU A 79 7.63 -3.02 -6.47
C LEU A 79 7.40 -2.17 -7.72
N GLY A 80 6.26 -2.32 -8.39
CA GLY A 80 5.89 -1.50 -9.54
C GLY A 80 5.76 -0.02 -9.19
N SER A 81 5.14 0.29 -8.04
CA SER A 81 5.07 1.68 -7.56
C SER A 81 6.42 2.23 -7.10
N LEU A 82 7.27 1.41 -6.50
CA LEU A 82 8.62 1.84 -6.13
C LEU A 82 9.47 2.09 -7.39
N ALA A 83 9.35 1.23 -8.40
CA ALA A 83 10.04 1.38 -9.66
C ALA A 83 9.61 2.65 -10.41
N SER A 84 8.31 2.97 -10.44
CA SER A 84 7.83 4.22 -11.07
C SER A 84 8.38 5.46 -10.37
N LEU A 85 8.46 5.45 -9.03
CA LEU A 85 9.05 6.51 -8.24
C LEU A 85 10.54 6.69 -8.54
N LEU A 86 11.30 5.59 -8.53
CA LEU A 86 12.74 5.62 -8.81
C LEU A 86 13.04 6.07 -10.24
N HIS A 87 12.24 5.61 -11.21
CA HIS A 87 12.38 6.00 -12.61
C HIS A 87 12.08 7.48 -12.81
N GLY A 88 11.04 8.01 -12.15
CA GLY A 88 10.76 9.44 -12.11
C GLY A 88 11.91 10.25 -11.51
N LEU A 89 12.46 9.79 -10.38
CA LEU A 89 13.61 10.41 -9.71
C LEU A 89 14.88 10.45 -10.57
N GLN A 90 15.12 9.40 -11.37
CA GLN A 90 16.26 9.36 -12.28
C GLN A 90 16.13 10.39 -13.41
N ILE A 91 14.92 10.61 -13.93
CA ILE A 91 14.71 11.50 -15.08
C ILE A 91 14.60 12.97 -14.65
N LYS A 92 13.82 13.28 -13.62
CA LYS A 92 13.50 14.66 -13.22
C LYS A 92 14.32 15.16 -12.03
N GLY A 93 15.00 14.26 -11.32
CA GLY A 93 15.80 14.60 -10.15
C GLY A 93 15.00 14.91 -8.89
N TRP A 94 15.72 14.96 -7.76
CA TRP A 94 15.14 15.18 -6.44
C TRP A 94 14.56 16.58 -6.26
N ALA A 95 15.13 17.60 -6.90
CA ALA A 95 14.68 18.99 -6.76
C ALA A 95 13.25 19.20 -7.25
N VAL A 96 12.86 18.50 -8.32
CA VAL A 96 11.50 18.55 -8.88
C VAL A 96 10.58 17.66 -8.05
N LEU A 97 10.84 16.36 -7.97
CA LEU A 97 9.94 15.41 -7.30
C LEU A 97 9.84 15.56 -5.78
N GLY A 98 10.89 16.09 -5.14
CA GLY A 98 10.97 16.29 -3.70
C GLY A 98 9.77 17.04 -3.15
N ASN A 99 9.39 18.10 -3.85
CA ASN A 99 8.26 18.94 -3.49
C ASN A 99 6.96 18.35 -4.03
N HIS A 100 6.87 17.96 -5.31
CA HIS A 100 5.62 17.45 -5.93
C HIS A 100 5.03 16.22 -5.24
N LEU A 101 5.89 15.30 -4.77
CA LEU A 101 5.44 14.07 -4.10
C LEU A 101 5.60 14.14 -2.59
N SER A 102 6.13 15.25 -2.05
CA SER A 102 6.49 15.35 -0.64
C SER A 102 7.29 14.13 -0.18
N LEU A 103 8.42 13.87 -0.85
CA LEU A 103 9.14 12.58 -0.76
C LEU A 103 9.51 12.17 0.67
N ARG A 104 9.76 13.15 1.55
CA ARG A 104 10.00 12.89 2.98
C ARG A 104 8.78 12.27 3.67
N TRP A 105 7.59 12.80 3.39
CA TRP A 105 6.31 12.27 3.89
C TRP A 105 5.99 10.92 3.27
N LEU A 106 6.28 10.76 1.97
CA LEU A 106 6.12 9.49 1.28
C LEU A 106 7.03 8.41 1.89
N ALA A 107 8.30 8.71 2.15
CA ALA A 107 9.24 7.80 2.80
C ALA A 107 8.76 7.41 4.20
N CYS A 108 8.32 8.37 5.01
CA CYS A 108 7.74 8.10 6.33
C CYS A 108 6.52 7.17 6.24
N THR A 109 5.61 7.44 5.29
CA THR A 109 4.44 6.61 5.02
C THR A 109 4.84 5.17 4.68
N MET A 110 5.85 4.99 3.81
CA MET A 110 6.35 3.67 3.42
C MET A 110 6.97 2.93 4.60
N SER A 111 7.77 3.62 5.43
CA SER A 111 8.38 3.04 6.63
C SER A 111 7.32 2.58 7.64
N LEU A 112 6.31 3.41 7.91
CA LEU A 112 5.21 3.05 8.81
C LEU A 112 4.44 1.82 8.33
N ASN A 113 4.12 1.76 7.03
CA ASN A 113 3.45 0.60 6.44
C ASN A 113 4.31 -0.67 6.50
N LEU A 114 5.63 -0.56 6.31
CA LEU A 114 6.54 -1.70 6.43
C LEU A 114 6.61 -2.21 7.87
N ILE A 115 6.68 -1.31 8.85
CA ILE A 115 6.62 -1.66 10.28
C ILE A 115 5.29 -2.34 10.61
N ALA A 116 4.17 -1.79 10.13
CA ALA A 116 2.85 -2.39 10.32
C ALA A 116 2.81 -3.83 9.79
N ALA A 117 3.26 -4.03 8.55
CA ALA A 117 3.32 -5.34 7.92
C ALA A 117 4.20 -6.32 8.70
N ALA A 118 5.36 -5.85 9.20
CA ALA A 118 6.27 -6.67 10.01
C ALA A 118 5.62 -7.08 11.35
N VAL A 119 4.98 -6.14 12.06
CA VAL A 119 4.26 -6.42 13.31
C VAL A 119 3.18 -7.46 13.10
N TYR A 120 2.36 -7.31 12.06
CA TYR A 120 1.31 -8.26 11.70
C TYR A 120 1.85 -9.63 11.31
N ALA A 121 2.88 -9.68 10.46
CA ALA A 121 3.46 -10.93 9.97
C ALA A 121 4.15 -11.73 11.08
N LEU A 122 4.84 -11.04 11.99
CA LEU A 122 5.56 -11.66 13.11
C LEU A 122 4.66 -11.98 14.32
N ARG A 123 3.41 -11.48 14.31
CA ARG A 123 2.43 -11.61 15.40
C ARG A 123 2.95 -11.08 16.74
N ILE A 124 3.59 -9.91 16.70
CA ILE A 124 4.12 -9.24 17.89
C ILE A 124 3.07 -8.24 18.39
N PRO A 125 2.75 -8.17 19.70
CA PRO A 125 3.42 -8.80 20.84
C PRO A 125 2.85 -10.16 21.29
N GLU A 126 1.75 -10.65 20.73
CA GLU A 126 1.08 -11.86 21.22
C GLU A 126 1.93 -13.13 21.11
N ARG A 127 2.90 -13.16 20.19
CA ARG A 127 3.91 -14.21 20.09
C ARG A 127 4.82 -14.27 21.32
N TRP A 128 5.09 -13.13 21.95
CA TRP A 128 5.97 -13.04 23.13
C TRP A 128 5.20 -13.23 24.44
N PHE A 129 3.94 -12.77 24.48
CA PHE A 129 3.09 -12.89 25.66
C PHE A 129 1.74 -13.52 25.27
N PRO A 130 1.68 -14.86 25.18
CA PRO A 130 0.45 -15.56 24.84
C PRO A 130 -0.65 -15.27 25.88
N TYR A 131 -1.90 -15.20 25.41
CA TYR A 131 -3.13 -14.94 26.19
C TYR A 131 -3.25 -13.55 26.83
N ARG A 132 -2.26 -12.67 26.71
CA ARG A 132 -2.35 -11.29 27.26
C ARG A 132 -3.01 -10.29 26.32
N PHE A 133 -2.98 -10.56 25.03
CA PHE A 133 -3.39 -9.62 23.98
C PHE A 133 -4.61 -10.12 23.20
N ASP A 134 -5.45 -10.95 23.82
CA ASP A 134 -6.59 -11.59 23.15
C ASP A 134 -7.74 -10.62 22.83
N LEU A 135 -7.84 -9.50 23.58
CA LEU A 135 -8.88 -8.48 23.41
C LEU A 135 -8.33 -7.14 22.90
N VAL A 136 -7.23 -6.66 23.48
CA VAL A 136 -6.62 -5.35 23.18
C VAL A 136 -5.10 -5.51 23.07
N GLY A 137 -4.49 -4.85 22.09
CA GLY A 137 -3.05 -4.84 21.84
C GLY A 137 -2.55 -6.00 20.97
N ALA A 138 -3.45 -6.73 20.29
CA ALA A 138 -3.05 -7.75 19.32
C ALA A 138 -2.32 -7.13 18.12
N SER A 139 -1.40 -7.87 17.48
CA SER A 139 -0.68 -7.41 16.28
C SER A 139 -1.60 -6.87 15.19
N HIS A 140 -2.77 -7.46 15.00
CA HIS A 140 -3.75 -7.01 14.01
C HIS A 140 -4.35 -5.62 14.36
N GLN A 141 -4.58 -5.32 15.64
CA GLN A 141 -5.02 -3.99 16.06
C GLN A 141 -3.90 -2.96 15.89
N ILE A 142 -2.67 -3.33 16.27
CA ILE A 142 -1.50 -2.46 16.09
C ILE A 142 -1.26 -2.17 14.60
N PHE A 143 -1.43 -3.18 13.74
CA PHE A 143 -1.38 -3.03 12.29
C PHE A 143 -2.36 -1.97 11.80
N HIS A 144 -3.64 -2.08 12.18
CA HIS A 144 -4.66 -1.09 11.77
C HIS A 144 -4.31 0.33 12.24
N VAL A 145 -3.85 0.49 13.49
CA VAL A 145 -3.42 1.80 14.01
C VAL A 145 -2.24 2.37 13.22
N LEU A 146 -1.22 1.55 12.93
CA LEU A 146 -0.06 2.00 12.15
C LEU A 146 -0.43 2.36 10.71
N VAL A 147 -1.29 1.58 10.06
CA VAL A 147 -1.81 1.89 8.71
C VAL A 147 -2.58 3.21 8.72
N LEU A 148 -3.44 3.45 9.73
CA LEU A 148 -4.16 4.72 9.88
C LEU A 148 -3.18 5.91 10.03
N ILE A 149 -2.18 5.79 10.89
CA ILE A 149 -1.15 6.84 11.06
C ILE A 149 -0.40 7.07 9.74
N ALA A 150 -0.06 6.01 9.01
CA ALA A 150 0.57 6.11 7.71
C ALA A 150 -0.33 6.84 6.69
N THR A 151 -1.64 6.55 6.66
CA THR A 151 -2.61 7.25 5.81
C THR A 151 -2.70 8.74 6.16
N PHE A 152 -2.74 9.10 7.44
CA PHE A 152 -2.72 10.52 7.85
C PHE A 152 -1.40 11.21 7.51
N THR A 153 -0.27 10.51 7.66
CA THR A 153 1.05 11.00 7.24
C THR A 153 1.08 11.27 5.74
N ARG A 154 0.47 10.39 4.94
CA ARG A 154 0.35 10.55 3.50
C ARG A 154 -0.52 11.74 3.13
N LEU A 155 -1.65 11.91 3.81
CA LEU A 155 -2.56 13.04 3.63
C LEU A 155 -1.87 14.36 3.97
N ALA A 156 -1.16 14.44 5.10
CA ALA A 156 -0.38 15.61 5.49
C ALA A 156 0.66 15.98 4.42
N GLY A 157 1.35 14.98 3.85
CA GLY A 157 2.28 15.20 2.74
C GLY A 157 1.60 15.73 1.47
N LEU A 158 0.40 15.24 1.12
CA LEU A 158 -0.37 15.78 -0.02
C LEU A 158 -0.80 17.23 0.22
N LEU A 159 -1.30 17.53 1.42
CA LEU A 159 -1.71 18.89 1.77
C LEU A 159 -0.51 19.86 1.76
N ALA A 160 0.64 19.43 2.29
CA ALA A 160 1.88 20.19 2.23
C ALA A 160 2.32 20.45 0.78
N ALA A 161 2.23 19.44 -0.10
CA ALA A 161 2.53 19.62 -1.52
C ALA A 161 1.56 20.60 -2.20
N SER A 162 0.26 20.57 -1.86
CA SER A 162 -0.74 21.47 -2.48
C SER A 162 -0.58 22.96 -2.12
N GLN A 163 0.18 23.30 -1.08
CA GLN A 163 0.41 24.68 -0.65
C GLN A 163 1.46 25.41 -1.49
N TYR A 164 2.14 24.72 -2.41
CA TYR A 164 3.09 25.32 -3.34
C TYR A 164 2.47 25.35 -4.74
N PRO A 165 1.78 26.45 -5.11
CA PRO A 165 1.04 26.56 -6.37
C PRO A 165 1.91 26.68 -7.63
N ASP A 166 3.22 26.92 -7.50
CA ASP A 166 4.18 26.96 -8.62
C ASP A 166 4.72 25.56 -9.02
N MET A 167 3.91 24.52 -8.75
CA MET A 167 4.13 23.13 -9.16
C MET A 167 3.49 22.83 -10.51
#